data_AF-A0A182HD82-F1
#
_entry.id   AF-A0A182HD82-F1
#
_cell.length_a   1.000
_cell.length_b   1.000
_cell.length_c   1.000
_cell.angle_alpha   90.00
_cell.angle_beta   90.00
_cell.angle_gamma   90.00
#
_symmetry.space_group_name_H-M   'P 1'
#
loop_
_entity.id
_entity.type
_entity.pdbx_description
1 polymer ?
#
loop_
_entity_poly.entity_id
_entity_poly.type
_entity_poly.pdbx_seq_one_letter_code
_entity_poly.pdbx_strand_id
1 'polypeptide(L)'
;MDIDALHSDLRKRLNVLGFNHPLPLGAIGIVSAILDDLIKTSEKLKASKQQISQLHQEKTAWELGAEPYKCDNSRLLAECNELHLELVKQRDKFVLANTELKCRVRNLQTDRKQLEERCLQAEAKIRQLQCGDSKSKKDGANMQRKPFVSTVRPGQYQPATCCGAEKRESKCCCPCNQARKTEILHEIEQLQVETKNQEEVIEAYKKQVG
;
A
#
# COMPACT_ATOMS: atom_id res chain seq x y z
N MET A 1 32.17 -82.43 5.88
CA MET A 1 30.72 -82.55 5.97
C MET A 1 30.30 -83.66 5.05
N ASP A 2 29.56 -84.64 5.56
CA ASP A 2 29.09 -85.79 4.80
C ASP A 2 28.15 -85.32 3.67
N ILE A 3 28.45 -85.68 2.42
CA ILE A 3 27.68 -85.27 1.24
C ILE A 3 26.25 -85.80 1.35
N ASP A 4 26.08 -86.95 1.99
CA ASP A 4 24.77 -87.57 2.20
C ASP A 4 23.92 -86.79 3.21
N ALA A 5 24.54 -86.18 4.23
CA ALA A 5 23.86 -85.31 5.18
C ALA A 5 23.40 -83.99 4.52
N LEU A 6 24.27 -83.38 3.70
CA LEU A 6 23.93 -82.18 2.93
C LEU A 6 22.82 -82.46 1.90
N HIS A 7 22.89 -83.61 1.23
CA HIS A 7 21.86 -84.06 0.29
C HIS A 7 20.51 -84.24 0.99
N SER A 8 20.49 -84.92 2.14
CA SER A 8 19.26 -85.16 2.91
C SER A 8 18.61 -83.86 3.40
N ASP A 9 19.41 -82.91 3.89
CA ASP A 9 18.93 -81.60 4.34
C ASP A 9 18.37 -80.76 3.19
N LEU A 10 19.15 -80.62 2.10
CA LEU A 10 18.70 -79.91 0.90
C LEU A 10 17.42 -80.53 0.34
N ARG A 11 17.32 -81.86 0.35
CA ARG A 11 16.14 -82.58 -0.13
C ARG A 11 14.89 -82.26 0.69
N LYS A 12 15.00 -82.20 2.02
CA LYS A 12 13.87 -81.80 2.90
C LYS A 12 13.41 -80.37 2.58
N ARG A 13 14.35 -79.44 2.44
CA ARG A 13 14.06 -78.03 2.13
C ARG A 13 13.39 -77.88 0.76
N LEU A 14 13.87 -78.59 -0.26
CA LEU A 14 13.28 -78.58 -1.60
C LEU A 14 11.90 -79.23 -1.64
N ASN A 15 11.66 -80.31 -0.89
CA ASN A 15 10.34 -80.93 -0.77
C ASN A 15 9.30 -79.96 -0.19
N VAL A 16 9.67 -79.17 0.83
CA VAL A 16 8.79 -78.14 1.42
C VAL A 16 8.42 -77.07 0.39
N LEU A 17 9.36 -76.74 -0.51
CA LEU A 17 9.12 -75.83 -1.62
C LEU A 17 8.37 -76.46 -2.81
N GLY A 18 8.02 -77.76 -2.72
CA GLY A 18 7.31 -78.49 -3.77
C GLY A 18 8.20 -79.08 -4.87
N PHE A 19 9.53 -78.97 -4.75
CA PHE A 19 10.47 -79.52 -5.73
C PHE A 19 10.75 -81.00 -5.47
N ASN A 20 9.81 -81.85 -5.89
CA ASN A 20 9.85 -83.29 -5.62
C ASN A 20 10.70 -84.12 -6.60
N HIS A 21 11.34 -83.50 -7.60
CA HIS A 21 12.15 -84.22 -8.59
C HIS A 21 13.51 -84.67 -8.03
N PRO A 22 14.04 -85.84 -8.44
CA PRO A 22 15.35 -86.31 -8.00
C PRO A 22 16.46 -85.33 -8.43
N LEU A 23 17.37 -85.00 -7.50
CA LEU A 23 18.46 -84.06 -7.73
C LEU A 23 19.75 -84.82 -8.07
N PRO A 24 20.47 -84.47 -9.16
CA PRO A 24 21.77 -85.06 -9.46
C PRO A 24 22.82 -84.72 -8.41
N LEU A 25 23.69 -85.69 -8.07
CA LEU A 25 24.75 -85.52 -7.06
C LEU A 25 25.67 -84.31 -7.34
N GLY A 26 26.00 -84.07 -8.61
CA GLY A 26 26.84 -82.93 -9.02
C GLY A 26 26.20 -81.55 -8.86
N ALA A 27 24.87 -81.48 -8.69
CA ALA A 27 24.14 -80.22 -8.56
C ALA A 27 23.92 -79.79 -7.09
N ILE A 28 24.14 -80.68 -6.12
CA ILE A 28 23.81 -80.46 -4.69
C ILE A 28 24.47 -79.19 -4.14
N GLY A 29 25.78 -79.02 -4.35
CA GLY A 29 26.51 -77.88 -3.81
C GLY A 29 26.02 -76.54 -4.35
N ILE A 30 25.76 -76.47 -5.66
CA ILE A 30 25.30 -75.23 -6.31
C ILE A 30 23.87 -74.90 -5.90
N VAL A 31 22.97 -75.89 -5.88
CA VAL A 31 21.57 -75.68 -5.50
C VAL A 31 21.45 -75.28 -4.04
N SER A 32 22.27 -75.85 -3.14
CA SER A 32 22.33 -75.43 -1.74
C SER A 32 22.78 -73.97 -1.61
N ALA A 33 23.86 -73.59 -2.29
CA ALA A 33 24.38 -72.21 -2.22
C ALA A 33 23.36 -71.19 -2.74
N ILE A 34 22.72 -71.47 -3.88
CA ILE A 34 21.69 -70.59 -4.46
C ILE A 34 20.49 -70.49 -3.50
N LEU A 35 20.04 -71.59 -2.91
CA LEU A 35 18.91 -71.59 -1.99
C LEU A 35 19.22 -70.75 -0.74
N ASP A 36 20.43 -70.88 -0.19
CA ASP A 36 20.86 -70.09 0.97
C ASP A 36 20.95 -68.59 0.64
N ASP A 37 21.45 -68.23 -0.54
CA ASP A 37 21.50 -66.84 -1.00
C ASP A 37 20.09 -66.28 -1.25
N LEU A 38 19.17 -67.06 -1.81
CA LEU A 38 17.77 -66.67 -2.01
C LEU A 38 17.04 -66.42 -0.69
N ILE A 39 17.29 -67.25 0.33
CA ILE A 39 16.74 -67.04 1.67
C ILE A 39 17.31 -65.76 2.28
N LYS A 40 18.63 -65.60 2.29
CA LYS A 40 19.29 -64.39 2.85
C LYS A 40 18.83 -63.11 2.17
N THR A 41 18.72 -63.11 0.85
CA THR A 41 18.24 -61.95 0.09
C THR A 41 16.77 -61.65 0.36
N SER A 42 15.93 -62.67 0.48
CA SER A 42 14.52 -62.52 0.84
C SER A 42 14.33 -61.96 2.25
N GLU A 43 15.11 -62.43 3.22
CA GLU A 43 15.11 -61.91 4.59
C GLU A 43 15.59 -60.46 4.65
N LYS A 44 16.69 -60.13 3.97
CA LYS A 44 17.18 -58.75 3.85
C LYS A 44 16.16 -57.84 3.19
N LEU A 45 15.49 -58.31 2.13
CA LEU A 45 14.44 -57.56 1.46
C LEU A 45 13.26 -57.31 2.40
N LYS A 46 12.84 -58.32 3.18
CA LYS A 46 11.77 -58.18 4.17
C LYS A 46 12.14 -57.16 5.24
N ALA A 47 13.36 -57.22 5.78
CA ALA A 47 13.86 -56.27 6.78
C ALA A 47 13.92 -54.84 6.22
N SER A 48 14.45 -54.67 5.00
CA SER A 48 14.50 -53.37 4.32
C SER A 48 13.11 -52.79 4.08
N LYS A 49 12.14 -53.60 3.63
CA LYS A 49 10.75 -53.17 3.46
C LYS A 49 10.12 -52.70 4.78
N GLN A 50 10.38 -53.41 5.88
CA GLN A 50 9.91 -53.01 7.20
C GLN A 50 10.52 -51.67 7.64
N GLN A 51 11.83 -51.49 7.45
CA GLN A 51 12.51 -50.23 7.78
C GLN A 51 11.99 -49.06 6.93
N ILE A 52 11.79 -49.27 5.63
CA ILE A 52 11.19 -48.27 4.74
C ILE A 52 9.79 -47.87 5.24
N SER A 53 8.96 -48.84 5.64
CA SER A 53 7.64 -48.55 6.18
C SER A 53 7.70 -47.73 7.47
N GLN A 54 8.65 -48.00 8.35
CA GLN A 54 8.85 -47.24 9.60
C GLN A 54 9.30 -45.80 9.29
N LEU A 55 10.29 -45.64 8.41
CA LEU A 55 10.75 -44.31 7.98
C LEU A 55 9.64 -43.49 7.32
N HIS A 56 8.75 -44.12 6.54
CA HIS A 56 7.59 -43.43 6.00
C HIS A 56 6.63 -42.97 7.09
N GLN A 57 6.36 -43.82 8.09
CA GLN A 57 5.50 -43.44 9.21
C GLN A 57 6.10 -42.29 10.03
N GLU A 58 7.39 -42.35 10.33
CA GLU A 58 8.12 -41.28 11.02
C GLU A 58 8.08 -39.98 10.21
N LYS A 59 8.38 -40.05 8.90
CA LYS A 59 8.30 -38.89 8.00
C LYS A 59 6.92 -38.24 8.07
N THR A 60 5.84 -39.02 7.96
CA THR A 60 4.47 -38.50 8.04
C THR A 60 4.19 -37.88 9.41
N ALA A 61 4.67 -38.48 10.50
CA ALA A 61 4.53 -37.91 11.84
C ALA A 61 5.28 -36.57 11.98
N TRP A 62 6.49 -36.45 11.43
CA TRP A 62 7.25 -35.20 11.39
C TRP A 62 6.57 -34.13 10.54
N GLU A 63 6.04 -34.50 9.37
CA GLU A 63 5.30 -33.58 8.50
C GLU A 63 4.05 -33.03 9.19
N LEU A 64 3.28 -33.89 9.86
CA LEU A 64 2.11 -33.49 10.65
C LEU A 64 2.51 -32.63 11.87
N GLY A 65 3.61 -32.96 12.54
CA GLY A 65 4.11 -32.17 13.68
C GLY A 65 4.63 -30.79 13.30
N ALA A 66 5.13 -30.63 12.07
CA ALA A 66 5.60 -29.35 11.54
C ALA A 66 4.48 -28.46 11.00
N GLU A 67 3.31 -29.03 10.67
CA GLU A 67 2.20 -28.32 10.03
C GLU A 67 1.67 -27.12 10.85
N PRO A 68 1.46 -27.21 12.18
CA PRO A 68 1.00 -26.08 12.97
C PRO A 68 1.93 -24.86 12.86
N TYR A 69 3.25 -25.11 12.89
CA TYR A 69 4.25 -24.04 12.78
C TYR A 69 4.26 -23.41 11.40
N LYS A 70 4.02 -24.17 10.33
CA LYS A 70 3.90 -23.61 8.97
C LYS A 70 2.66 -22.71 8.88
N CYS A 71 1.51 -23.18 9.37
CA CYS A 71 0.28 -22.40 9.38
C CYS A 71 0.44 -21.10 10.19
N ASP A 72 1.01 -21.19 11.38
CA ASP A 72 1.25 -20.03 12.24
C ASP A 72 2.24 -19.05 11.61
N ASN A 73 3.34 -19.52 11.02
CA ASN A 73 4.29 -18.66 10.33
C ASN A 73 3.64 -17.95 9.13
N SER A 74 2.83 -18.66 8.33
CA SER A 74 2.10 -18.06 7.22
C SER A 74 1.11 -16.99 7.70
N ARG A 75 0.39 -17.24 8.81
CA ARG A 75 -0.53 -16.27 9.41
C ARG A 75 0.21 -15.03 9.92
N LEU A 76 1.29 -15.23 10.69
CA LEU A 76 2.09 -14.13 11.23
C LEU A 76 2.74 -13.29 10.14
N LEU A 77 3.21 -13.91 9.04
CA LEU A 77 3.73 -13.17 7.90
C LEU A 77 2.66 -12.31 7.23
N ALA A 78 1.44 -12.82 7.09
CA ALA A 78 0.33 -12.04 6.55
C ALA A 78 0.00 -10.83 7.44
N GLU A 79 -0.14 -11.05 8.75
CA GLU A 79 -0.40 -9.97 9.73
C GLU A 79 0.73 -8.93 9.75
N CYS A 80 1.99 -9.37 9.72
CA CYS A 80 3.15 -8.49 9.70
C CYS A 80 3.18 -7.60 8.45
N ASN A 81 2.88 -8.18 7.28
CA ASN A 81 2.80 -7.44 6.02
C ASN A 81 1.65 -6.44 6.02
N GLU A 82 0.47 -6.83 6.53
CA GLU A 82 -0.69 -5.95 6.65
C GLU A 82 -0.39 -4.76 7.56
N LEU A 83 0.17 -5.01 8.75
CA LEU A 83 0.56 -3.97 9.69
C LEU A 83 1.63 -3.05 9.10
N HIS A 84 2.61 -3.60 8.37
CA HIS A 84 3.62 -2.80 7.71
C HIS A 84 3.00 -1.83 6.68
N LEU A 85 2.08 -2.32 5.85
CA LEU A 85 1.38 -1.50 4.86
C LEU A 85 0.52 -0.42 5.54
N GLU A 86 -0.17 -0.74 6.63
CA GLU A 86 -0.97 0.24 7.35
C GLU A 86 -0.10 1.32 8.00
N LEU A 87 1.04 0.95 8.60
CA LEU A 87 2.01 1.91 9.14
C LEU A 87 2.54 2.87 8.06
N VAL A 88 2.86 2.36 6.87
CA VAL A 88 3.28 3.19 5.74
C VAL A 88 2.18 4.17 5.35
N LYS A 89 0.94 3.69 5.20
CA LYS A 89 -0.22 4.54 4.87
C LYS A 89 -0.46 5.63 5.92
N GLN A 90 -0.39 5.28 7.20
CA GLN A 90 -0.58 6.24 8.30
C GLN A 90 0.54 7.28 8.34
N ARG A 91 1.78 6.86 8.13
CA ARG A 91 2.92 7.78 8.01
C ARG A 91 2.72 8.76 6.86
N ASP A 92 2.31 8.28 5.69
CA ASP A 92 2.13 9.14 4.52
C ASP A 92 0.97 10.13 4.73
N LYS A 93 -0.15 9.69 5.31
CA LYS A 93 -1.26 10.57 5.72
C LYS A 93 -0.80 11.63 6.72
N PHE A 94 -0.01 11.23 7.73
CA PHE A 94 0.52 12.15 8.72
C PHE A 94 1.46 13.19 8.10
N VAL A 95 2.36 12.76 7.22
CA VAL A 95 3.29 13.66 6.52
C VAL A 95 2.50 14.68 5.68
N LEU A 96 1.50 14.23 4.92
CA LEU A 96 0.65 15.11 4.11
C LEU A 96 -0.11 16.13 4.96
N ALA A 97 -0.78 15.69 6.03
CA ALA A 97 -1.50 16.59 6.92
C ALA A 97 -0.56 17.61 7.58
N ASN A 98 0.64 17.17 7.98
CA ASN A 98 1.63 18.03 8.62
C ASN A 98 2.18 19.08 7.63
N THR A 99 2.43 18.69 6.36
CA THR A 99 2.89 19.65 5.35
C THR A 99 1.80 20.66 5.01
N GLU A 100 0.54 20.23 4.87
CA GLU A 100 -0.60 21.12 4.64
C GLU A 100 -0.77 22.13 5.79
N LEU A 101 -0.78 21.65 7.04
CA LEU A 101 -0.89 22.52 8.21
C LEU A 101 0.27 23.51 8.29
N LYS A 102 1.51 23.08 8.02
CA LYS A 102 2.67 23.98 7.98
C LYS A 102 2.52 25.04 6.89
N CYS A 103 2.03 24.68 5.70
CA CYS A 103 1.76 25.65 4.64
C CYS A 103 0.68 26.65 5.05
N ARG A 104 -0.42 26.17 5.65
CA ARG A 104 -1.50 27.03 6.14
C ARG A 104 -1.03 28.01 7.22
N VAL A 105 -0.19 27.56 8.14
CA VAL A 105 0.44 28.43 9.16
C VAL A 105 1.27 29.53 8.50
N ARG A 106 2.11 29.21 7.50
CA ARG A 106 2.92 30.22 6.79
C ARG A 106 2.06 31.23 6.03
N ASN A 107 0.98 30.78 5.40
CA ASN A 107 0.05 31.65 4.68
C ASN A 107 -0.63 32.61 5.67
N LEU A 108 -1.19 32.09 6.75
CA LEU A 108 -1.83 32.91 7.79
C LEU A 108 -0.86 33.90 8.44
N GLN A 109 0.40 33.52 8.66
CA GLN A 109 1.43 34.44 9.16
C GLN A 109 1.73 35.56 8.16
N THR A 110 1.70 35.27 6.86
CA THR A 110 1.90 36.27 5.80
C THR A 110 0.72 37.22 5.73
N ASP A 111 -0.50 36.69 5.71
CA ASP A 111 -1.73 37.49 5.71
C ASP A 111 -1.83 38.40 6.95
N ARG A 112 -1.47 37.86 8.12
CA ARG A 112 -1.43 38.63 9.38
C ARG A 112 -0.50 39.83 9.26
N LYS A 113 0.72 39.65 8.75
CA LYS A 113 1.67 40.74 8.53
C LYS A 113 1.13 41.78 7.55
N GLN A 114 0.55 41.35 6.44
CA GLN A 114 -0.05 42.27 5.46
C GLN A 114 -1.20 43.08 6.07
N LEU A 115 -2.05 42.45 6.86
CA LEU A 115 -3.14 43.13 7.58
C LEU A 115 -2.61 44.12 8.62
N GLU A 116 -1.61 43.73 9.41
CA GLU A 116 -0.91 44.61 10.36
C GLU A 116 -0.36 45.85 9.65
N GLU A 117 0.30 45.69 8.50
CA GLU A 117 0.80 46.81 7.68
C GLU A 117 -0.33 47.71 7.15
N ARG A 118 -1.45 47.11 6.69
CA ARG A 118 -2.62 47.87 6.22
C ARG A 118 -3.27 48.66 7.36
N CYS A 119 -3.38 48.07 8.56
CA CYS A 119 -3.87 48.75 9.75
C CYS A 119 -2.99 49.93 10.12
N LEU A 120 -1.67 49.74 10.16
CA LEU A 120 -0.72 50.83 10.43
C LEU A 120 -0.83 51.96 9.40
N GLN A 121 -0.96 51.64 8.11
CA GLN A 121 -1.17 52.63 7.05
C GLN A 121 -2.49 53.39 7.21
N ALA A 122 -3.57 52.70 7.56
CA ALA A 122 -4.87 53.32 7.81
C ALA A 122 -4.83 54.26 9.01
N GLU A 123 -4.20 53.85 10.12
CA GLU A 123 -4.00 54.69 11.30
C GLU A 123 -3.17 55.94 10.99
N ALA A 124 -2.09 55.79 10.20
CA ALA A 124 -1.28 56.93 9.77
C ALA A 124 -2.11 57.92 8.92
N LYS A 125 -2.94 57.40 8.00
CA LYS A 125 -3.84 58.22 7.17
C LYS A 125 -4.91 58.94 8.00
N ILE A 126 -5.50 58.27 8.99
CA ILE A 126 -6.45 58.87 9.94
C ILE A 126 -5.79 60.03 10.69
N ARG A 127 -4.56 59.81 11.23
CA ARG A 127 -3.80 60.86 11.90
C ARG A 127 -3.51 62.07 11.01
N GLN A 128 -3.15 61.84 9.74
CA GLN A 128 -2.94 62.93 8.77
C GLN A 128 -4.21 63.75 8.54
N LEU A 129 -5.36 63.09 8.35
CA LEU A 129 -6.65 63.76 8.15
C LEU A 129 -7.07 64.58 9.38
N GLN A 130 -6.94 64.01 10.59
CA GLN A 130 -7.23 64.70 11.85
C GLN A 130 -6.36 65.97 12.06
N CYS A 131 -5.08 65.90 11.70
CA CYS A 131 -4.18 67.06 11.73
C CYS A 131 -4.45 68.08 10.61
N GLY A 132 -4.94 67.63 9.44
CA GLY A 132 -5.34 68.49 8.33
C GLY A 132 -6.54 69.37 8.66
N ASP A 133 -7.57 68.80 9.28
CA ASP A 133 -8.78 69.53 9.71
C ASP A 133 -8.50 70.59 10.79
N SER A 134 -7.41 70.43 11.55
CA SER A 134 -6.96 71.38 12.58
C SER A 134 -6.36 72.66 11.97
N LYS A 135 -5.77 72.59 10.77
CA LYS A 135 -5.28 73.78 10.02
C LYS A 135 -6.42 74.46 9.27
N SER A 136 -7.33 73.71 8.67
CA SER A 136 -8.49 74.27 7.96
C SER A 136 -9.50 74.97 8.88
N LYS A 137 -9.62 74.60 10.16
CA LYS A 137 -10.41 75.35 11.15
C LYS A 137 -9.77 76.66 11.60
N LYS A 138 -8.44 76.80 11.49
CA LYS A 138 -7.73 78.05 11.83
C LYS A 138 -7.74 79.05 10.68
N ASP A 139 -7.80 78.56 9.44
CA ASP A 139 -7.91 79.39 8.23
C ASP A 139 -9.37 79.76 7.86
N GLY A 140 -10.37 79.07 8.42
CA GLY A 140 -11.79 79.35 8.18
C GLY A 140 -12.35 80.59 8.88
N ALA A 141 -11.62 81.22 9.80
CA ALA A 141 -12.06 82.44 10.48
C ALA A 141 -11.75 83.73 9.70
N ASN A 142 -11.01 83.65 8.59
CA ASN A 142 -10.50 84.84 7.88
C ASN A 142 -10.73 84.84 6.36
N MET A 143 -11.88 84.37 5.88
CA MET A 143 -12.30 84.60 4.49
C MET A 143 -13.72 85.14 4.46
N GLN A 144 -13.81 86.47 4.50
CA GLN A 144 -15.00 87.19 4.10
C GLN A 144 -15.39 86.80 2.67
N ARG A 145 -16.61 86.27 2.57
CA ARG A 145 -17.56 86.31 1.44
C ARG A 145 -17.00 86.83 0.11
N LYS A 146 -16.79 85.92 -0.84
CA LYS A 146 -17.11 86.17 -2.26
C LYS A 146 -17.86 84.96 -2.82
N PRO A 147 -18.94 85.15 -3.60
CA PRO A 147 -19.66 84.05 -4.20
C PRO A 147 -18.85 83.54 -5.40
N PHE A 148 -18.39 82.29 -5.31
CA PHE A 148 -17.76 81.63 -6.45
C PHE A 148 -18.86 81.00 -7.31
N VAL A 149 -19.13 81.63 -8.45
CA VAL A 149 -19.85 81.00 -9.57
C VAL A 149 -18.81 80.23 -10.38
N SER A 150 -18.97 78.91 -10.47
CA SER A 150 -18.26 78.12 -11.48
C SER A 150 -19.09 76.92 -11.91
N THR A 151 -19.46 76.98 -13.18
CA THR A 151 -20.07 75.95 -14.00
C THR A 151 -19.09 74.80 -14.23
N VAL A 152 -19.25 73.68 -13.52
CA VAL A 152 -18.65 72.40 -13.93
C VAL A 152 -19.58 71.23 -13.58
N ARG A 153 -19.81 70.38 -14.57
CA ARG A 153 -20.65 69.17 -14.56
C ARG A 153 -20.18 68.14 -13.51
N PRO A 154 -21.06 67.28 -12.96
CA PRO A 154 -20.65 66.19 -12.08
C PRO A 154 -19.98 65.09 -12.91
N GLY A 155 -18.64 65.11 -12.94
CA GLY A 155 -17.83 63.98 -13.39
C GLY A 155 -17.61 63.00 -12.24
N GLN A 156 -17.99 61.75 -12.46
CA GLN A 156 -17.71 60.63 -11.58
C GLN A 156 -16.20 60.36 -11.50
N TYR A 157 -15.70 60.08 -10.30
CA TYR A 157 -14.56 59.17 -10.13
C TYR A 157 -14.75 58.36 -8.85
N GLN A 158 -15.50 57.27 -8.96
CA GLN A 158 -15.42 56.16 -8.01
C GLN A 158 -14.32 55.21 -8.50
N PRO A 159 -13.41 54.73 -7.64
CA PRO A 159 -12.46 53.70 -8.03
C PRO A 159 -13.22 52.40 -8.34
N ALA A 160 -12.84 51.75 -9.44
CA ALA A 160 -13.45 50.48 -9.86
C ALA A 160 -13.19 49.38 -8.82
N THR A 161 -14.23 49.01 -8.07
CA THR A 161 -14.31 47.75 -7.33
C THR A 161 -14.46 46.64 -8.36
N CYS A 162 -13.39 45.88 -8.62
CA CYS A 162 -13.37 44.99 -9.77
C CYS A 162 -14.21 43.71 -9.61
N CYS A 163 -14.81 43.41 -8.45
CA CYS A 163 -15.83 42.35 -8.30
C CYS A 163 -16.61 42.54 -6.97
N GLY A 164 -17.78 43.21 -7.01
CA GLY A 164 -18.79 43.15 -5.95
C GLY A 164 -19.66 41.90 -6.07
N ALA A 165 -20.08 41.34 -4.94
CA ALA A 165 -20.55 39.96 -4.78
C ALA A 165 -21.89 39.55 -5.44
N GLU A 166 -22.51 40.32 -6.35
CA GLU A 166 -23.93 40.07 -6.67
C GLU A 166 -24.36 40.03 -8.15
N LYS A 167 -23.47 40.08 -9.14
CA LYS A 167 -23.88 39.75 -10.53
C LYS A 167 -22.92 38.80 -11.22
N ARG A 168 -23.36 37.54 -11.27
CA ARG A 168 -22.73 36.41 -11.95
C ARG A 168 -23.08 36.44 -13.43
N GLU A 169 -22.30 37.15 -14.24
CA GLU A 169 -22.28 36.92 -15.69
C GLU A 169 -20.83 36.81 -16.20
N SER A 170 -20.60 35.77 -16.99
CA SER A 170 -19.32 35.09 -17.22
C SER A 170 -18.34 35.80 -18.18
N LYS A 171 -18.25 37.14 -18.16
CA LYS A 171 -17.35 37.90 -19.08
C LYS A 171 -16.57 39.03 -18.40
N CYS A 172 -15.96 38.81 -17.23
CA CYS A 172 -14.81 39.65 -16.84
C CYS A 172 -13.53 39.09 -17.50
N CYS A 173 -12.76 39.95 -18.18
CA CYS A 173 -11.41 39.66 -18.69
C CYS A 173 -10.32 39.99 -17.65
N CYS A 174 -10.66 39.90 -16.36
CA CYS A 174 -9.77 40.29 -15.27
C CYS A 174 -8.88 39.12 -14.79
N PRO A 175 -7.64 39.36 -14.31
CA PRO A 175 -6.66 38.31 -14.00
C PRO A 175 -7.14 37.26 -12.99
N CYS A 176 -8.10 37.59 -12.13
CA CYS A 176 -8.67 36.67 -11.14
C CYS A 176 -9.55 35.56 -11.76
N ASN A 177 -10.10 35.75 -12.96
CA ASN A 177 -10.88 34.71 -13.65
C ASN A 177 -9.96 33.71 -14.39
N GLN A 178 -8.79 34.17 -14.84
CA GLN A 178 -7.82 33.33 -15.54
C GLN A 178 -7.21 32.28 -14.61
N ALA A 179 -6.85 32.66 -13.38
CA ALA A 179 -6.37 31.75 -12.34
C ALA A 179 -7.42 30.69 -11.95
N ARG A 180 -8.69 31.11 -11.82
CA ARG A 180 -9.80 30.21 -11.49
C ARG A 180 -10.12 29.24 -12.62
N LYS A 181 -9.98 29.66 -13.89
CA LYS A 181 -10.15 28.76 -15.05
C LYS A 181 -9.08 27.68 -15.07
N THR A 182 -7.83 28.02 -14.74
CA THR A 182 -6.74 27.03 -14.63
C THR A 182 -6.95 26.07 -13.45
N GLU A 183 -7.44 26.55 -12.30
CA GLU A 183 -7.77 25.70 -11.15
C GLU A 183 -8.86 24.69 -11.50
N ILE A 184 -9.95 25.15 -12.14
CA ILE A 184 -11.06 24.28 -12.56
C ILE A 184 -10.59 23.23 -13.58
N LEU A 185 -9.72 23.59 -14.53
CA LEU A 185 -9.20 22.63 -15.50
C LEU A 185 -8.32 21.55 -14.85
N HIS A 186 -7.50 21.92 -13.86
CA HIS A 186 -6.68 20.98 -13.12
C HIS A 186 -7.53 20.05 -12.23
N GLU A 187 -8.61 20.56 -11.66
CA GLU A 187 -9.56 19.76 -10.88
C GLU A 187 -10.32 18.75 -11.76
N ILE A 188 -10.71 19.14 -12.98
CA ILE A 188 -11.31 18.22 -13.96
C ILE A 188 -10.33 17.09 -14.34
N GLU A 189 -9.07 17.42 -14.58
CA GLU A 189 -8.05 16.43 -14.93
C GLU A 189 -7.78 15.44 -13.78
N GLN A 190 -7.73 15.93 -12.53
CA GLN A 190 -7.63 15.07 -11.36
C GLN A 190 -8.82 14.11 -11.21
N LEU A 191 -10.04 14.62 -11.35
CA LEU A 191 -11.26 13.81 -11.25
C LEU A 191 -11.34 12.75 -12.36
N GLN A 192 -10.85 13.05 -13.56
CA GLN A 192 -10.77 12.08 -14.66
C GLN A 192 -9.80 10.93 -14.36
N VAL A 193 -8.63 11.23 -13.76
CA VAL A 193 -7.67 10.21 -13.34
C VAL A 193 -8.25 9.34 -12.22
N GLU A 194 -8.91 9.95 -11.25
CA GLU A 194 -9.53 9.22 -10.14
C GLU A 194 -10.65 8.30 -10.62
N THR A 195 -11.46 8.75 -11.58
CA THR A 195 -12.53 7.94 -12.18
C THR A 195 -11.95 6.72 -12.92
N LYS A 196 -10.89 6.91 -13.72
CA LYS A 196 -10.20 5.79 -14.40
C LYS A 196 -9.64 4.77 -13.42
N ASN A 197 -8.99 5.23 -12.34
CA ASN A 197 -8.46 4.33 -11.31
C ASN A 197 -9.60 3.54 -10.63
N GLN A 198 -10.73 4.18 -10.35
CA GLN A 198 -11.90 3.48 -9.79
C GLN A 198 -12.47 2.45 -10.76
N GLU A 199 -12.54 2.75 -12.06
CA GLU A 199 -12.98 1.82 -13.10
C GLU A 199 -12.05 0.59 -13.19
N GLU A 200 -10.74 0.78 -13.17
CA GLU A 200 -9.74 -0.31 -13.18
C GLU A 200 -9.86 -1.22 -11.96
N VAL A 201 -10.08 -0.63 -10.78
CA VAL A 201 -10.31 -1.38 -9.53
C VAL A 201 -11.60 -2.19 -9.60
N ILE A 202 -12.68 -1.60 -10.12
CA ILE A 202 -13.96 -2.31 -10.32
C ILE A 202 -13.79 -3.46 -11.32
N GLU A 203 -13.03 -3.27 -12.40
CA GLU A 203 -12.76 -4.34 -13.37
C GLU A 203 -11.93 -5.47 -12.76
N ALA A 204 -10.94 -5.14 -11.93
CA ALA A 204 -10.14 -6.13 -11.21
C ALA A 204 -11.00 -6.97 -10.25
N TYR A 205 -11.92 -6.35 -9.50
CA TYR A 205 -12.85 -7.08 -8.63
C TYR A 205 -13.84 -7.93 -9.42
N LYS A 206 -14.35 -7.46 -10.56
CA LYS A 206 -15.23 -8.26 -11.43
C LYS A 206 -14.54 -9.53 -11.94
N LYS A 207 -13.23 -9.48 -12.23
CA LYS A 207 -12.43 -10.65 -12.66
C LYS A 207 -12.15 -11.64 -11.52
N GLN A 208 -12.33 -11.27 -10.26
CA GLN A 208 -12.15 -12.16 -9.11
C GLN A 208 -13.45 -12.87 -8.68
N VAL A 209 -14.61 -12.35 -9.12
CA VAL A 209 -15.94 -12.85 -8.71
C VAL A 209 -16.64 -13.66 -9.81
N GLY A 210 -16.18 -13.60 -11.06
CA GLY A 210 -16.63 -14.45 -12.18
C GLY A 210 -15.61 -15.51 -12.53
#